data_AF-A0A7S1WJY0-F1
#
_entry.id   AF-A0A7S1WJY0-F1
#
_cell.length_a   1.000
_cell.length_b   1.000
_cell.length_c   1.000
_cell.angle_alpha   90.00
_cell.angle_beta   90.00
_cell.angle_gamma   90.00
#
_symmetry.space_group_name_H-M   'P 1'
#
loop_
_entity.id
_entity.type
_entity.pdbx_description
1 polymer ?
#
loop_
_entity_poly.entity_id
_entity_poly.type
_entity_poly.pdbx_seq_one_letter_code
_entity_poly.pdbx_strand_id
1 'polypeptide(L)'
;WIIIWTAVYPQDPLTKGRHGWHTHQESIVSGVLYANPRRTPLLFADPRGAPPIEDYEQYRANDLLFEPKAPFDAHYQLFAEQGDLVLFPSWLVHKVPPPMATGNTEHRVVFPFNFHLGTGGRSRGTIWDGWERTVPVVPV
;
A
#
# COMPACT_ATOMS: atom_id res chain seq x y z
N TRP A 1 1.97 -3.59 18.01
CA TRP A 1 2.62 -2.28 18.18
C TRP A 1 2.49 -1.55 16.85
N ILE A 2 2.61 -0.22 16.85
CA ILE A 2 2.35 0.59 15.65
C ILE A 2 3.69 1.08 15.11
N ILE A 3 3.90 0.89 13.81
CA ILE A 3 4.95 1.58 13.06
C ILE A 3 4.28 2.65 12.24
N ILE A 4 4.72 3.90 12.38
CA ILE A 4 4.19 5.07 11.66
C ILE A 4 5.36 5.81 11.02
N TRP A 5 5.14 6.33 9.81
CA TRP A 5 6.12 7.14 9.12
C TRP A 5 5.44 8.31 8.40
N THR A 6 6.23 9.26 7.94
CA THR A 6 5.76 10.37 7.12
C THR A 6 6.10 10.08 5.66
N ALA A 7 5.12 10.19 4.77
CA ALA A 7 5.34 10.11 3.33
C ALA A 7 5.02 11.46 2.68
N VAL A 8 6.04 12.07 2.09
CA VAL A 8 5.94 13.35 1.35
C VAL A 8 6.17 13.06 -0.12
N TYR A 9 5.15 13.29 -0.94
CA TYR A 9 5.22 13.07 -2.39
C TYR A 9 5.33 14.41 -3.11
N PRO A 10 6.48 14.71 -3.72
CA PRO A 10 6.60 15.85 -4.62
C PRO A 10 5.58 15.73 -5.75
N GLN A 11 4.98 16.86 -6.14
CA GLN A 11 4.03 16.90 -7.25
C GLN A 11 4.72 17.18 -8.59
N ASP A 12 6.06 17.33 -8.59
CA ASP A 12 6.84 17.51 -9.80
C ASP A 12 6.73 16.25 -10.69
N PRO A 13 6.18 16.36 -11.91
CA PRO A 13 6.07 15.26 -12.86
C PRO A 13 7.40 14.61 -13.24
N LEU A 14 8.54 15.29 -13.04
CA LEU A 14 9.87 14.73 -13.27
C LEU A 14 10.27 13.75 -12.17
N THR A 15 9.98 14.10 -10.92
CA THR A 15 10.30 13.26 -9.75
C THR A 15 9.38 12.05 -9.63
N LYS A 16 8.14 12.15 -10.14
CA LYS A 16 7.14 11.07 -10.15
C LYS A 16 7.02 10.37 -8.80
N GLY A 17 6.90 11.13 -7.70
CA GLY A 17 6.76 10.58 -6.35
C GLY A 17 5.61 9.57 -6.29
N ARG A 18 5.93 8.30 -6.06
CA ARG A 18 5.01 7.16 -6.16
C ARG A 18 5.46 6.00 -5.29
N HIS A 19 4.53 5.08 -5.00
CA HIS A 19 4.85 3.75 -4.52
C HIS A 19 4.21 2.72 -5.44
N GLY A 20 4.96 1.68 -5.80
CA GLY A 20 4.50 0.59 -6.65
C GLY A 20 3.40 -0.24 -6.00
N TRP A 21 3.01 -1.32 -6.66
CA TRP A 21 2.08 -2.29 -6.08
C TRP A 21 2.79 -3.06 -4.96
N HIS A 22 2.19 -3.06 -3.77
CA HIS A 22 2.77 -3.72 -2.60
C HIS A 22 1.69 -4.05 -1.57
N THR A 23 2.15 -4.66 -0.48
CA THR A 23 1.39 -5.07 0.71
C THR A 23 2.28 -4.85 1.93
N HIS A 24 1.73 -4.90 3.14
CA HIS A 24 2.54 -4.78 4.37
C HIS A 24 2.60 -6.11 5.10
N GLN A 25 3.75 -6.78 5.03
CA GLN A 25 4.00 -8.03 5.75
C GLN A 25 4.07 -7.79 7.27
N GLU A 26 3.89 -8.86 8.04
CA GLU A 26 3.93 -8.89 9.52
C GLU A 26 2.89 -7.97 10.19
N SER A 27 1.86 -7.59 9.44
CA SER A 27 0.85 -6.61 9.83
C SER A 27 -0.56 -7.18 9.65
N ILE A 28 -1.52 -6.75 10.47
CA ILE A 28 -2.93 -7.15 10.33
C ILE A 28 -3.77 -6.05 9.69
N VAL A 29 -3.55 -4.81 10.10
CA VAL A 29 -4.24 -3.63 9.58
C VAL A 29 -3.19 -2.58 9.25
N SER A 30 -3.32 -2.03 8.05
CA SER A 30 -2.56 -0.88 7.58
C SER A 30 -3.50 0.30 7.45
N GLY A 31 -2.95 1.50 7.51
CA GLY A 31 -3.74 2.69 7.31
C GLY A 31 -2.92 3.90 6.95
N VAL A 32 -3.63 4.95 6.53
CA VAL A 32 -3.04 6.22 6.12
C VAL A 32 -3.91 7.35 6.65
N LEU A 33 -3.31 8.24 7.44
CA LEU A 33 -3.89 9.52 7.81
C LEU A 33 -3.49 10.58 6.79
N TYR A 34 -4.46 11.26 6.21
CA TYR A 34 -4.27 12.24 5.14
C TYR A 34 -4.18 13.66 5.67
N ALA A 35 -2.97 14.20 5.78
CA ALA A 35 -2.79 15.60 6.17
C ALA A 35 -2.91 16.56 4.99
N ASN A 36 -2.48 16.13 3.80
CA ASN A 36 -2.61 16.86 2.54
C ASN A 36 -2.72 15.87 1.38
N PRO A 37 -3.92 15.34 1.04
CA PRO A 37 -4.10 14.23 0.11
C PRO A 37 -3.81 14.54 -1.36
N ARG A 38 -4.05 15.79 -1.79
CA ARG A 38 -4.06 16.21 -3.20
C ARG A 38 -5.00 15.35 -4.06
N ARG A 39 -5.02 15.61 -5.38
CA ARG A 39 -5.87 14.88 -6.35
C ARG A 39 -5.22 13.58 -6.82
N THR A 40 -4.58 12.83 -5.92
CA THR A 40 -3.90 11.58 -6.28
C THR A 40 -4.54 10.46 -5.48
N PRO A 41 -5.13 9.43 -6.11
CA PRO A 41 -5.84 8.39 -5.38
C PRO A 41 -4.90 7.47 -4.61
N LEU A 42 -5.47 6.65 -3.75
CA LEU A 42 -4.94 5.35 -3.34
C LEU A 42 -5.65 4.28 -4.17
N LEU A 43 -4.88 3.42 -4.83
CA LEU A 43 -5.42 2.35 -5.67
C LEU A 43 -5.37 1.03 -4.90
N PHE A 44 -6.47 0.29 -4.91
CA PHE A 44 -6.55 -1.07 -4.38
C PHE A 44 -6.86 -2.04 -5.51
N ALA A 45 -6.10 -3.12 -5.60
CA ALA A 45 -6.38 -4.20 -6.55
C ALA A 45 -7.39 -5.19 -5.95
N ASP A 46 -8.23 -5.77 -6.80
CA ASP A 46 -9.11 -6.85 -6.38
C ASP A 46 -8.26 -8.08 -6.02
N PRO A 47 -8.34 -8.61 -4.79
CA PRO A 47 -7.50 -9.72 -4.37
C PRO A 47 -7.78 -11.02 -5.13
N ARG A 48 -8.90 -11.11 -5.89
CA ARG A 48 -9.18 -12.24 -6.78
C ARG A 48 -8.38 -12.17 -8.08
N GLY A 49 -8.01 -10.96 -8.52
CA GLY A 49 -7.16 -10.72 -9.69
C GLY A 49 -5.69 -10.55 -9.33
N ALA A 50 -5.42 -10.07 -8.11
CA ALA A 50 -4.11 -9.79 -7.54
C ALA A 50 -3.97 -10.48 -6.17
N PRO A 51 -3.81 -11.81 -6.14
CA PRO A 51 -3.75 -12.54 -4.87
C PRO A 51 -2.54 -12.10 -4.03
N PRO A 52 -2.72 -11.84 -2.73
CA PRO A 52 -1.70 -11.18 -1.91
C PRO A 52 -0.41 -11.99 -1.73
N ILE A 53 -0.46 -13.31 -1.99
CA ILE A 53 0.67 -14.24 -1.93
C ILE A 53 1.73 -14.01 -3.01
N GLU A 54 1.39 -13.34 -4.11
CA GLU A 54 2.35 -13.00 -5.17
C GLU A 54 3.21 -11.80 -4.72
N ASP A 55 4.46 -11.77 -5.19
CA ASP A 55 5.34 -10.62 -5.02
C ASP A 55 5.05 -9.59 -6.12
N TYR A 56 4.50 -8.43 -5.75
CA TYR A 56 4.22 -7.34 -6.68
C TYR A 56 5.32 -6.27 -6.71
N GLU A 57 6.25 -6.31 -5.76
CA GLU A 57 7.35 -5.35 -5.66
C GLU A 57 8.45 -5.66 -6.69
N GLN A 58 8.45 -6.89 -7.24
CA GLN A 58 9.31 -7.28 -8.36
C GLN A 58 9.03 -6.49 -9.66
N TYR A 59 7.80 -5.99 -9.83
CA TYR A 59 7.43 -5.18 -10.99
C TYR A 59 8.00 -3.78 -10.82
N ARG A 60 8.99 -3.42 -11.64
CA ARG A 60 9.73 -2.16 -11.48
C ARG A 60 8.78 -0.97 -11.57
N ALA A 61 9.14 0.12 -10.90
CA ALA A 61 8.35 1.35 -10.86
C ALA A 61 8.07 2.03 -12.22
N ASN A 62 8.66 1.54 -13.34
CA ASN A 62 8.37 1.99 -14.70
C ASN A 62 7.29 1.15 -15.40
N ASP A 63 6.97 -0.03 -14.88
CA ASP A 63 5.87 -0.85 -15.40
C ASP A 63 4.56 -0.20 -14.95
N LEU A 64 3.99 0.56 -15.88
CA LEU A 64 2.79 1.33 -15.66
C LEU A 64 1.61 0.45 -15.23
N LEU A 65 1.64 -0.86 -15.51
CA LEU A 65 0.52 -1.76 -15.31
C LEU A 65 1.03 -3.15 -14.93
N PHE A 66 1.13 -3.44 -13.62
CA PHE A 66 0.70 -4.76 -13.17
C PHE A 66 -0.77 -4.87 -13.58
N GLU A 67 -1.08 -5.87 -14.38
CA GLU A 67 -2.42 -6.12 -14.90
C GLU A 67 -3.00 -7.30 -14.10
N PRO A 68 -3.97 -7.05 -13.20
CA PRO A 68 -4.58 -8.13 -12.45
C PRO A 68 -5.30 -9.11 -13.39
N LYS A 69 -5.50 -10.34 -12.94
CA LYS A 69 -6.17 -11.37 -13.75
C LYS A 69 -7.63 -10.97 -14.02
N ALA A 70 -8.01 -10.88 -15.29
CA ALA A 70 -9.40 -10.72 -15.69
C ALA A 70 -10.28 -11.85 -15.08
N PRO A 71 -11.55 -11.57 -14.70
CA PRO A 71 -12.28 -10.31 -14.85
C PRO A 71 -12.11 -9.33 -13.66
N PHE A 72 -11.06 -9.50 -12.85
CA PHE A 72 -10.82 -8.74 -11.62
C PHE A 72 -9.70 -7.68 -11.80
N ASP A 73 -9.56 -7.15 -13.00
CA ASP A 73 -8.55 -6.17 -13.44
C ASP A 73 -8.90 -4.72 -13.07
N ALA A 74 -10.12 -4.47 -12.61
CA ALA A 74 -10.56 -3.16 -12.15
C ALA A 74 -9.98 -2.80 -10.78
N HIS A 75 -9.28 -1.67 -10.70
CA HIS A 75 -8.79 -1.12 -9.44
C HIS A 75 -9.84 -0.23 -8.76
N TYR A 76 -10.03 -0.40 -7.45
CA TYR A 76 -10.80 0.56 -6.65
C TYR A 76 -9.95 1.79 -6.37
N GLN A 77 -10.48 2.98 -6.69
CA GLN A 77 -9.77 4.26 -6.52
C GLN A 77 -10.38 5.03 -5.37
N LEU A 78 -9.59 5.27 -4.33
CA LEU A 78 -9.99 6.07 -3.18
C LEU A 78 -9.35 7.46 -3.25
N PHE A 79 -10.19 8.49 -3.25
CA PHE A 79 -9.79 9.90 -3.16
C PHE A 79 -10.10 10.40 -1.76
N ALA A 80 -9.07 10.52 -0.93
CA ALA A 80 -9.20 10.99 0.45
C ALA A 80 -9.26 12.52 0.52
N GLU A 81 -9.94 13.03 1.54
CA GLU A 81 -9.93 14.42 1.96
C GLU A 81 -8.95 14.66 3.12
N GLN A 82 -8.67 15.93 3.40
CA GLN A 82 -7.80 16.29 4.53
C GLN A 82 -8.48 15.90 5.85
N GLY A 83 -7.77 15.14 6.67
CA GLY A 83 -8.26 14.59 7.94
C GLY A 83 -8.75 13.15 7.83
N ASP A 84 -8.93 12.61 6.62
CA ASP A 84 -9.39 11.23 6.46
C ASP A 84 -8.37 10.23 7.01
N LEU A 85 -8.91 9.23 7.71
CA LEU A 85 -8.20 8.04 8.15
C LEU A 85 -8.72 6.84 7.34
N VAL A 86 -7.87 6.31 6.46
CA VAL A 86 -8.19 5.12 5.67
C VAL A 86 -7.55 3.92 6.33
N LEU A 87 -8.35 2.89 6.63
CA LEU A 87 -7.89 1.61 7.18
C LEU A 87 -8.19 0.50 6.18
N PHE A 88 -7.26 -0.43 6.04
CA PHE A 88 -7.41 -1.60 5.17
C PHE A 88 -6.63 -2.80 5.70
N PRO A 89 -7.03 -4.03 5.34
CA PRO A 89 -6.25 -5.22 5.69
C PRO A 89 -4.85 -5.14 5.08
N SER A 90 -3.80 -5.46 5.85
CA SER A 90 -2.42 -5.27 5.40
C SER A 90 -2.00 -6.14 4.20
N TRP A 91 -2.75 -7.21 3.94
CA TRP A 91 -2.61 -8.05 2.76
C TRP A 91 -3.19 -7.44 1.48
N LEU A 92 -4.00 -6.38 1.57
CA LEU A 92 -4.65 -5.82 0.40
C LEU A 92 -3.62 -5.12 -0.50
N VAL A 93 -3.47 -5.63 -1.72
CA VAL A 93 -2.54 -5.10 -2.72
C VAL A 93 -2.95 -3.68 -3.11
N HIS A 94 -2.03 -2.74 -2.96
CA HIS A 94 -2.32 -1.33 -3.18
C HIS A 94 -1.14 -0.55 -3.79
N LYS A 95 -1.45 0.61 -4.36
CA LYS A 95 -0.49 1.47 -5.08
C LYS A 95 -0.78 2.94 -4.84
N VAL A 96 0.29 3.73 -4.76
CA VAL A 96 0.21 5.20 -4.79
C VAL A 96 0.71 5.66 -6.17
N PRO A 97 -0.19 6.01 -7.11
CA PRO A 97 0.21 6.46 -8.44
C PRO A 97 0.95 7.80 -8.36
N PRO A 98 1.71 8.16 -9.42
CA PRO A 98 2.30 9.49 -9.51
C PRO A 98 1.20 10.58 -9.50
N PRO A 99 1.58 11.82 -9.13
CA PRO A 99 0.71 13.00 -9.18
C PRO A 99 -0.05 13.13 -10.50
N MET A 100 -1.37 13.38 -10.44
CA MET A 100 -2.18 13.61 -11.65
C MET A 100 -2.11 15.04 -12.19
N ALA A 101 -1.77 16.02 -11.35
CA ALA A 101 -1.80 17.44 -11.73
C ALA A 101 -0.39 17.96 -12.06
N THR A 102 -0.25 18.55 -13.24
CA THR A 102 0.95 19.29 -13.66
C THR A 102 0.74 20.77 -13.32
N GLY A 103 1.50 21.31 -12.37
CA GLY A 103 1.60 22.77 -12.17
C GLY A 103 1.39 23.31 -10.75
N ASN A 104 1.02 22.47 -9.77
CA ASN A 104 1.10 22.86 -8.36
C ASN A 104 2.36 22.26 -7.72
N THR A 105 3.18 23.08 -7.09
CA THR A 105 4.43 22.65 -6.41
C THR A 105 4.18 22.06 -5.02
N GLU A 106 2.98 22.22 -4.48
CA GLU A 106 2.70 21.80 -3.11
C GLU A 106 2.61 20.28 -2.98
N HIS A 107 3.29 19.71 -1.98
CA HIS A 107 3.40 18.27 -1.79
C HIS A 107 2.10 17.59 -1.32
N ARG A 108 1.95 16.29 -1.64
CA ARG A 108 1.02 15.40 -0.92
C ARG A 108 1.74 14.91 0.34
N VAL A 109 1.11 15.08 1.49
CA VAL A 109 1.68 14.71 2.80
C VAL A 109 0.70 13.80 3.51
N VAL A 110 1.17 12.61 3.88
CA VAL A 110 0.36 11.61 4.57
C VAL A 110 1.19 10.90 5.63
N PHE A 111 0.51 10.29 6.60
CA PHE A 111 1.12 9.51 7.67
C PHE A 111 0.61 8.06 7.60
N PRO A 112 1.29 7.19 6.83
CA PRO A 112 0.97 5.77 6.82
C PRO A 112 1.42 5.10 8.11
N PHE A 113 0.72 4.04 8.48
CA PHE A 113 1.08 3.22 9.63
C PHE A 113 0.62 1.78 9.45
N ASN A 114 1.29 0.88 10.18
CA ASN A 114 0.94 -0.52 10.28
C ASN A 114 0.74 -0.93 11.73
N PHE A 115 -0.30 -1.71 11.99
CA PHE A 115 -0.49 -2.44 13.22
C PHE A 115 0.17 -3.81 13.10
N HIS A 116 1.38 -3.93 13.66
CA HIS A 116 2.08 -5.21 13.74
C HIS A 116 1.63 -6.01 14.98
N LEU A 117 1.64 -7.34 14.90
CA LEU A 117 1.23 -8.26 15.97
C LEU A 117 2.43 -8.83 16.76
N GLY A 118 2.58 -8.34 17.99
CA GLY A 118 3.88 -8.31 18.69
C GLY A 118 4.29 -9.62 19.35
N THR A 119 5.59 -9.89 19.34
CA THR A 119 6.26 -11.02 20.01
C THR A 119 6.34 -10.90 21.55
N GLY A 120 5.50 -10.08 22.19
CA GLY A 120 5.66 -9.68 23.59
C GLY A 120 4.52 -10.09 24.51
N GLY A 121 4.69 -11.22 25.23
CA GLY A 121 3.98 -11.56 26.47
C GLY A 121 3.05 -12.78 26.40
N ARG A 122 2.91 -13.47 27.56
CA ARG A 122 2.36 -14.82 27.83
C ARG A 122 0.95 -15.17 27.30
N SER A 123 0.34 -14.36 26.44
CA SER A 123 -0.99 -14.61 25.87
C SER A 123 -1.28 -13.80 24.59
N ARG A 124 -0.26 -13.38 23.82
CA ARG A 124 -0.43 -12.46 22.69
C ARG A 124 0.16 -13.01 21.39
N GLY A 125 -0.55 -12.72 20.30
CA GLY A 125 -0.18 -12.81 18.89
C GLY A 125 1.21 -13.37 18.56
N THR A 126 1.28 -14.50 17.89
CA THR A 126 2.48 -15.01 17.22
C THR A 126 2.71 -14.26 15.90
N ILE A 127 3.90 -14.43 15.30
CA ILE A 127 4.17 -13.96 13.93
C ILE A 127 3.12 -14.46 12.91
N TRP A 128 2.49 -15.62 13.19
CA TRP A 128 1.44 -16.21 12.39
C TRP A 128 0.10 -15.49 12.46
N ASP A 129 -0.09 -14.59 13.43
CA ASP A 129 -1.31 -13.80 13.53
C ASP A 129 -1.25 -12.58 12.60
N GLY A 130 -0.04 -12.19 12.17
CA GLY A 130 0.18 -11.19 11.12
C GLY A 130 0.03 -11.79 9.73
N TRP A 131 -0.26 -10.95 8.74
CA TRP A 131 -0.21 -11.41 7.37
C TRP A 131 1.24 -11.46 6.88
N GLU A 132 1.66 -12.59 6.33
CA GLU A 132 2.98 -12.78 5.72
C GLU A 132 2.84 -13.61 4.43
N ARG A 133 3.69 -13.32 3.44
CA ARG A 133 3.82 -14.19 2.27
C ARG A 133 4.66 -15.40 2.64
N THR A 134 4.04 -16.54 2.89
CA THR A 134 4.78 -17.80 3.01
C THR A 134 5.00 -18.37 1.60
N VAL A 135 6.16 -18.14 1.00
CA VAL A 135 6.54 -18.90 -0.19
C VAL A 135 7.00 -20.28 0.29
N PRO A 136 6.39 -21.40 -0.16
CA PRO A 136 7.02 -22.69 0.05
C PRO A 136 8.32 -22.67 -0.76
N VAL A 137 9.46 -22.72 -0.07
CA VAL A 137 10.73 -23.06 -0.72
C VAL A 137 10.55 -24.48 -1.24
N VAL A 138 10.25 -24.63 -2.53
CA VAL A 138 10.34 -25.92 -3.19
C VAL A 138 11.85 -26.19 -3.33
N PRO A 139 12.41 -27.20 -2.66
CA PRO A 139 13.80 -27.57 -2.88
C PRO A 139 13.91 -27.99 -4.35
N VAL A 140 14.84 -27.35 -5.07
CA VAL A 140 15.24 -27.74 -6.42
C VAL A 140 16.19 -28.92 -6.35
#